data_AF-R4KVX4-F1
#
_entry.id   AF-R4KVX4-F1
#
_cell.length_a   1.000
_cell.length_b   1.000
_cell.length_c   1.000
_cell.angle_alpha   90.00
_cell.angle_beta   90.00
_cell.angle_gamma   90.00
#
_symmetry.space_group_name_H-M   'P 1'
#
loop_
_entity.id
_entity.type
_entity.pdbx_description
1 polymer ?
#
loop_
_entity_poly.entity_id
_entity_poly.type
_entity_poly.pdbx_seq_one_letter_code
_entity_poly.pdbx_strand_id
1 'polypeptide(L)'
;MEKFGEFIAKIRKSRGITLRGMAERLDISPAYLSDIEKSRRNPPDLTMLERMASELNMSQDQKDTMFDLAGKDREEISPDLPDYIMGKPSARIALRKARRMDASDAFWEEVIKKLDEE
;
A
#
# COMPACT_ATOMS: atom_id res chain seq x y z
N MET A 1 -13.66 -3.85 6.97
CA MET A 1 -12.54 -3.58 6.05
C MET A 1 -11.30 -4.17 6.71
N GLU A 2 -10.49 -4.91 5.96
CA GLU A 2 -9.27 -5.57 6.47
C GLU A 2 -8.25 -4.51 6.88
N LYS A 3 -7.51 -4.73 7.98
CA LYS A 3 -6.39 -3.85 8.38
C LYS A 3 -5.10 -4.26 7.69
N PHE A 4 -4.12 -3.35 7.61
CA PHE A 4 -2.81 -3.63 7.02
C PHE A 4 -2.17 -4.91 7.59
N GLY A 5 -2.11 -5.03 8.92
CA GLY A 5 -1.51 -6.18 9.59
C GLY A 5 -2.17 -7.51 9.25
N GLU A 6 -3.51 -7.52 9.17
CA GLU A 6 -4.30 -8.71 8.86
C GLU A 6 -4.05 -9.18 7.43
N PHE A 7 -3.98 -8.23 6.49
CA PHE A 7 -3.67 -8.50 5.08
C PHE A 7 -2.27 -9.12 4.90
N ILE A 8 -1.25 -8.55 5.56
CA ILE A 8 0.11 -9.10 5.54
C ILE A 8 0.13 -10.52 6.11
N ALA A 9 -0.52 -10.75 7.25
CA ALA A 9 -0.60 -12.07 7.87
C ALA A 9 -1.29 -13.09 6.95
N LYS A 10 -2.34 -12.68 6.24
CA LYS A 10 -3.09 -13.52 5.30
C LYS A 10 -2.23 -13.92 4.10
N ILE A 11 -1.53 -12.98 3.47
CA ILE A 11 -0.62 -13.29 2.35
C ILE A 11 0.52 -14.18 2.83
N ARG A 12 1.16 -13.86 3.96
CA ARG A 12 2.25 -14.68 4.51
C ARG A 12 1.81 -16.14 4.71
N LYS A 13 0.63 -16.34 5.32
CA LYS A 13 0.08 -17.68 5.57
C LYS A 13 -0.29 -18.40 4.28
N SER A 14 -0.86 -17.72 3.28
CA SER A 14 -1.21 -18.35 1.99
C SER A 14 0.01 -18.81 1.21
N ARG A 15 1.18 -18.20 1.45
CA ARG A 15 2.46 -18.63 0.89
C ARG A 15 3.20 -19.67 1.73
N GLY A 16 2.61 -20.16 2.82
CA GLY A 16 3.25 -21.12 3.72
C GLY A 16 4.46 -20.57 4.47
N ILE A 17 4.65 -19.24 4.51
CA ILE A 17 5.79 -18.61 5.16
C ILE A 17 5.48 -18.50 6.67
N THR A 18 6.40 -18.97 7.50
CA THR A 18 6.24 -18.83 8.97
C THR A 18 6.55 -17.41 9.41
N LEU A 19 6.00 -16.98 10.55
CA LEU A 19 6.30 -15.66 11.13
C LEU A 19 7.82 -15.46 11.32
N ARG A 20 8.49 -16.47 11.87
CA ARG A 20 9.96 -16.43 12.07
C ARG A 20 10.71 -16.38 10.75
N GLY A 21 10.29 -17.18 9.77
CA GLY A 21 10.93 -17.22 8.46
C GLY A 21 10.78 -15.92 7.66
N MET A 22 9.64 -15.24 7.75
CA MET A 22 9.49 -13.91 7.13
C MET A 22 10.32 -12.86 7.87
N ALA A 23 10.31 -12.88 9.21
CA ALA A 23 11.08 -11.94 10.02
C ALA A 23 12.59 -12.04 9.75
N GLU A 24 13.11 -13.27 9.59
CA GLU A 24 14.51 -13.53 9.21
C GLU A 24 14.84 -12.95 7.83
N ARG A 25 14.01 -13.20 6.81
CA ARG A 25 14.20 -12.66 5.45
C ARG A 25 14.16 -11.12 5.40
N LEU A 26 13.31 -10.52 6.23
CA LEU A 26 13.20 -9.08 6.36
C LEU A 26 14.25 -8.45 7.28
N ASP A 27 15.11 -9.25 7.91
CA ASP A 27 16.10 -8.80 8.90
C ASP A 27 15.46 -7.97 10.03
N ILE A 28 14.36 -8.48 10.59
CA ILE A 28 13.62 -7.87 11.70
C ILE A 28 13.32 -8.90 12.80
N SER A 29 12.95 -8.43 13.99
CA SER A 29 12.55 -9.35 15.05
C SER A 29 11.18 -10.00 14.77
N PRO A 30 10.98 -11.29 15.09
CA PRO A 30 9.66 -11.92 14.99
C PRO A 30 8.58 -11.23 15.84
N ALA A 31 8.98 -10.59 16.95
CA ALA A 31 8.08 -9.79 17.78
C ALA A 31 7.59 -8.54 17.04
N TYR A 32 8.49 -7.82 16.35
CA TYR A 32 8.13 -6.65 15.55
C TYR A 32 7.16 -7.01 14.42
N LEU A 33 7.42 -8.09 13.67
CA LEU A 33 6.50 -8.57 12.64
C LEU A 33 5.14 -9.00 13.23
N SER A 34 5.14 -9.66 14.40
CA SER A 34 3.91 -10.04 15.12
C SER A 34 3.07 -8.82 15.51
N ASP A 35 3.72 -7.76 15.99
CA ASP A 35 3.03 -6.52 16.36
C ASP A 35 2.44 -5.82 15.14
N ILE A 36 3.14 -5.84 14.00
CA ILE A 36 2.61 -5.35 12.72
C ILE A 36 1.39 -6.17 12.32
N GLU A 37 1.49 -7.49 12.26
CA GLU A 37 0.38 -8.37 11.85
C GLU A 37 -0.86 -8.26 12.75
N LYS A 38 -0.64 -7.92 14.03
CA LYS A 38 -1.72 -7.71 15.01
C LYS A 38 -2.21 -6.26 15.06
N SER A 39 -1.76 -5.40 14.15
CA SER A 39 -2.11 -3.97 14.12
C SER A 39 -1.81 -3.25 15.45
N ARG A 40 -0.77 -3.69 16.17
CA ARG A 40 -0.25 -3.04 17.40
C ARG A 40 0.81 -2.00 17.09
N ARG A 41 1.29 -1.98 15.85
CA ARG A 41 2.16 -0.94 15.29
C ARG A 41 1.56 -0.44 14.00
N ASN A 42 1.85 0.82 13.70
CA ASN A 42 1.56 1.41 12.41
C ASN A 42 2.29 0.65 11.30
N PRO A 43 1.74 0.65 10.07
CA PRO A 43 2.46 0.17 8.89
C PRO A 43 3.89 0.74 8.84
N PRO A 44 4.90 -0.03 8.39
CA PRO A 44 6.28 0.42 8.31
C PRO A 44 6.51 1.28 7.05
N ASP A 45 7.64 1.97 6.95
CA ASP A 45 7.94 2.90 5.85
C ASP A 45 7.90 2.22 4.45
N LEU A 46 7.91 3.05 3.39
CA LEU A 46 7.81 2.57 2.01
C LEU A 46 8.90 1.54 1.69
N THR A 47 10.13 1.75 2.13
CA THR A 47 11.25 0.81 1.92
C THR A 47 10.96 -0.56 2.52
N MET A 48 10.46 -0.62 3.76
CA MET A 48 10.08 -1.88 4.38
C MET A 48 8.85 -2.50 3.70
N LEU A 49 7.87 -1.71 3.27
CA LEU A 49 6.71 -2.19 2.51
C LEU A 49 7.14 -2.86 1.19
N GLU A 50 8.04 -2.25 0.43
CA GLU A 50 8.59 -2.83 -0.79
C GLU A 50 9.32 -4.15 -0.53
N ARG A 51 10.13 -4.21 0.55
CA ARG A 51 10.79 -5.45 0.98
C ARG A 51 9.77 -6.52 1.34
N MET A 52 8.71 -6.19 2.09
CA MET A 52 7.62 -7.11 2.41
C MET A 52 6.95 -7.64 1.16
N ALA A 53 6.64 -6.77 0.19
CA ALA A 53 6.02 -7.17 -1.07
C ALA A 53 6.91 -8.12 -1.88
N SER A 54 8.22 -7.86 -1.90
CA SER A 54 9.22 -8.74 -2.54
C SER A 54 9.28 -10.11 -1.87
N GLU A 55 9.45 -10.17 -0.55
CA GLU A 55 9.55 -11.44 0.19
C GLU A 55 8.25 -12.27 0.12
N LEU A 56 7.10 -11.60 0.05
CA LEU A 56 5.79 -12.24 -0.08
C LEU A 56 5.42 -12.58 -1.53
N ASN A 57 6.27 -12.22 -2.51
CA ASN A 57 6.01 -12.40 -3.94
C ASN A 57 4.63 -11.87 -4.35
N MET A 58 4.34 -10.62 -3.94
CA MET A 58 3.06 -9.98 -4.22
C MET A 58 2.91 -9.62 -5.70
N SER A 59 1.71 -9.83 -6.25
CA SER A 59 1.33 -9.23 -7.54
C SER A 59 1.22 -7.71 -7.42
N GLN A 60 1.08 -7.00 -8.55
CA GLN A 60 0.89 -5.55 -8.53
C GLN A 60 -0.38 -5.17 -7.76
N ASP A 61 -1.52 -5.81 -8.04
CA ASP A 61 -2.77 -5.54 -7.31
C ASP A 61 -2.65 -5.76 -5.78
N GLN A 62 -1.85 -6.76 -5.38
CA GLN A 62 -1.58 -7.03 -3.96
C GLN A 62 -0.72 -5.92 -3.34
N LYS A 63 0.24 -5.38 -4.09
CA LYS A 63 1.04 -4.22 -3.66
C LYS A 63 0.20 -2.97 -3.54
N ASP A 64 -0.64 -2.68 -4.54
CA ASP A 64 -1.51 -1.51 -4.54
C ASP A 64 -2.47 -1.57 -3.33
N THR A 65 -3.09 -2.75 -3.12
CA THR A 65 -3.91 -3.00 -1.93
C THR A 65 -3.12 -2.81 -0.63
N MET A 66 -1.87 -3.30 -0.56
CA MET A 66 -1.00 -3.13 0.60
C MET A 66 -0.74 -1.64 0.90
N PHE A 67 -0.43 -0.84 -0.13
CA PHE A 67 -0.15 0.58 0.01
C PHE A 67 -1.40 1.36 0.42
N ASP A 68 -2.56 1.05 -0.15
CA ASP A 68 -3.84 1.64 0.25
C ASP A 68 -4.18 1.37 1.72
N LEU A 69 -4.01 0.12 2.16
CA LEU A 69 -4.20 -0.25 3.56
C LEU A 69 -3.19 0.45 4.48
N ALA A 70 -1.94 0.58 4.04
CA ALA A 70 -0.91 1.27 4.80
C ALA A 70 -1.18 2.77 4.95
N GLY A 71 -1.58 3.44 3.86
CA GLY A 71 -1.99 4.85 3.89
C GLY A 71 -3.20 5.06 4.78
N LYS A 72 -4.22 4.19 4.64
CA LYS A 72 -5.43 4.28 5.45
C LYS A 72 -5.19 4.09 6.94
N ASP A 73 -4.40 3.10 7.35
CA ASP A 73 -4.07 2.86 8.77
C ASP A 73 -3.20 3.99 9.35
N ARG A 74 -2.56 4.82 8.50
CA ARG A 74 -1.81 6.01 8.88
C ARG A 74 -2.60 7.32 8.78
N GLU A 75 -3.82 7.29 8.25
CA GLU A 75 -4.59 8.49 7.88
C GLU A 75 -3.87 9.39 6.86
N GLU A 76 -3.11 8.76 5.95
CA GLU A 76 -2.31 9.40 4.90
C GLU A 76 -2.68 8.84 3.52
N ILE A 77 -2.16 9.46 2.46
CA ILE A 77 -2.23 8.89 1.11
C ILE A 77 -1.38 7.61 1.03
N SER A 78 -1.72 6.70 0.12
CA SER A 78 -0.95 5.48 -0.17
C SER A 78 0.55 5.81 -0.31
N PRO A 79 1.46 5.16 0.44
CA PRO A 79 2.85 5.61 0.60
C PRO A 79 3.70 5.67 -0.67
N ASP A 80 3.27 5.04 -1.75
CA ASP A 80 3.92 4.98 -3.06
C ASP A 80 3.59 6.18 -3.97
N LEU A 81 2.48 6.88 -3.70
CA LEU A 81 1.99 7.99 -4.53
C LEU A 81 2.69 9.35 -4.33
N PRO A 82 3.17 9.75 -3.12
CA PRO A 82 3.70 11.09 -2.88
C PRO A 82 4.78 11.53 -3.85
N ASP A 83 5.78 10.69 -4.08
CA ASP A 83 6.93 11.03 -4.94
C ASP A 83 6.49 11.24 -6.40
N TYR A 84 5.62 10.38 -6.91
CA TYR A 84 5.06 10.52 -8.25
C TYR A 84 4.24 11.81 -8.40
N ILE A 85 3.33 12.07 -7.45
CA ILE A 85 2.51 13.28 -7.44
C ILE A 85 3.40 14.53 -7.35
N MET A 86 4.45 14.49 -6.54
CA MET A 86 5.38 15.61 -6.38
C MET A 86 6.25 15.85 -7.61
N GLY A 87 6.63 14.79 -8.33
CA GLY A 87 7.37 14.86 -9.59
C GLY A 87 6.56 15.37 -10.78
N LYS A 88 5.21 15.38 -10.70
CA LYS A 88 4.31 15.75 -11.82
C LYS A 88 3.45 16.98 -11.46
N PRO A 89 3.85 18.21 -11.87
CA PRO A 89 3.03 19.41 -11.66
C PRO A 89 1.60 19.29 -12.19
N SER A 90 1.41 18.65 -13.35
CA SER A 90 0.09 18.40 -13.96
C SER A 90 -0.81 17.54 -13.07
N ALA A 91 -0.30 16.47 -12.46
CA ALA A 91 -1.05 15.62 -11.54
C ALA A 91 -1.58 16.44 -10.34
N ARG A 92 -0.74 17.29 -9.73
CA ARG A 92 -1.16 18.18 -8.64
C ARG A 92 -2.21 19.19 -9.06
N ILE A 93 -2.11 19.75 -10.27
CA ILE A 93 -3.11 20.67 -10.81
C ILE A 93 -4.44 19.95 -11.02
N ALA A 94 -4.41 18.75 -11.60
CA ALA A 94 -5.58 17.91 -11.82
C ALA A 94 -6.27 17.54 -10.50
N LEU A 95 -5.55 17.02 -9.52
CA LEU A 95 -6.08 16.67 -8.18
C LEU A 95 -6.72 17.88 -7.49
N ARG A 96 -6.07 19.06 -7.53
CA ARG A 96 -6.64 20.30 -6.95
C ARG A 96 -7.90 20.75 -7.70
N LYS A 97 -7.95 20.59 -9.02
CA LYS A 97 -9.12 20.94 -9.83
C LYS A 97 -10.28 19.99 -9.53
N ALA A 98 -10.03 18.69 -9.53
CA ALA A 98 -11.02 17.66 -9.18
C ALA A 98 -11.60 17.90 -7.79
N ARG A 99 -10.75 18.20 -6.79
CA ARG A 99 -11.20 18.56 -5.43
C ARG A 99 -12.11 19.79 -5.40
N ARG A 100 -11.79 20.85 -6.16
CA ARG A 100 -12.63 22.07 -6.21
C ARG A 100 -13.99 21.84 -6.87
N MET A 101 -14.05 20.89 -7.79
CA MET A 101 -15.26 20.57 -8.54
C MET A 101 -16.10 19.48 -7.86
N ASP A 102 -15.64 18.95 -6.72
CA ASP A 102 -16.22 17.78 -6.07
C ASP A 102 -16.42 16.63 -7.07
N ALA A 103 -15.37 16.35 -7.85
CA ALA A 103 -15.42 15.34 -8.91
C ALA A 103 -15.85 13.98 -8.35
N SER A 104 -16.87 13.39 -8.96
CA SER A 104 -17.40 12.09 -8.56
C SER A 104 -16.47 10.94 -8.90
N ASP A 105 -16.68 9.78 -8.29
CA ASP A 105 -15.94 8.55 -8.62
C ASP A 105 -16.07 8.17 -10.10
N ALA A 106 -17.24 8.42 -10.72
CA ALA A 106 -17.46 8.20 -12.16
C ALA A 106 -16.48 9.01 -13.04
N PHE A 107 -16.10 10.22 -12.63
CA PHE A 107 -15.06 10.98 -13.35
C PHE A 107 -13.71 10.28 -13.27
N TRP A 108 -13.35 9.73 -12.10
CA TRP A 108 -12.09 9.02 -11.93
C TRP A 108 -12.07 7.67 -12.66
N GLU A 109 -13.21 6.98 -12.76
CA GLU A 109 -13.36 5.79 -13.61
C GLU A 109 -13.08 6.12 -15.09
N GLU A 110 -13.57 7.26 -15.59
CA GLU A 110 -13.25 7.73 -16.94
C GLU A 110 -11.76 8.07 -17.11
N VAL A 111 -11.12 8.61 -16.07
CA VAL A 111 -9.67 8.89 -16.08
C VAL A 111 -8.88 7.59 -16.12
N ILE A 112 -9.22 6.60 -15.30
CA ILE A 112 -8.57 5.29 -15.28
C ILE A 112 -8.69 4.62 -16.65
N LYS A 113 -9.90 4.60 -17.22
CA LYS A 113 -10.12 4.05 -18.55
C LYS A 113 -9.24 4.70 -19.63
N LYS A 114 -9.07 6.02 -19.58
CA LYS A 114 -8.20 6.74 -20.53
C LYS A 114 -6.72 6.38 -20.35
N LEU A 115 -6.28 6.08 -19.13
CA LEU A 115 -4.91 5.63 -18.86
C LEU A 115 -4.66 4.21 -19.37
N ASP A 116 -5.66 3.32 -19.31
CA ASP A 116 -5.57 1.97 -19.87
C ASP A 116 -5.48 1.96 -21.41
N GLU A 117 -5.87 3.05 -22.06
CA GLU A 117 -5.86 3.23 -23.52
C GLU A 117 -4.56 3.92 -24.03
N GLU A 118 -3.68 4.38 -23.14
CA GLU A 118 -2.42 5.09 -23.44
C GLU A 118 -1.22 4.12 -23.57
#